data_AF-A0A3P7MYM9-F1
#
_entry.id   AF-A0A3P7MYM9-F1
#
_cell.length_a   1.000
_cell.length_b   1.000
_cell.length_c   1.000
_cell.angle_alpha   90.00
_cell.angle_beta   90.00
_cell.angle_gamma   90.00
#
_symmetry.space_group_name_H-M   'P 1'
#
loop_
_entity.id
_entity.type
_entity.pdbx_description
1 polymer ?
#
loop_
_entity_poly.entity_id
_entity_poly.type
_entity_poly.pdbx_seq_one_letter_code
_entity_poly.pdbx_strand_id
1 'polypeptide(L)'
;MHKNNIHFAVGLGCAVLFLILAVALSSWRCGTVLDSCLRGPFKESYRTVGALLVCAILINLVALAIVIAGCITPLPWCTPAALGLTWIAGILALVAVAFYFDKLDSIYSPLLAVIGMSFTLTMAITTSISMIQARTT
;
A
#
# COMPACT_ATOMS: atom_id res chain seq x y z
N MET A 1 -13.69 -15.54 -13.50
CA MET A 1 -12.77 -14.40 -13.69
C MET A 1 -13.28 -13.08 -13.10
N HIS A 2 -14.56 -12.71 -13.26
CA HIS A 2 -15.10 -11.43 -12.80
C HIS A 2 -15.04 -11.19 -11.27
N LYS A 3 -15.30 -12.24 -10.47
CA LYS A 3 -15.31 -12.14 -8.99
C LYS A 3 -13.95 -11.73 -8.41
N ASN A 4 -12.84 -12.28 -8.92
CA ASN A 4 -11.49 -11.97 -8.41
C ASN A 4 -11.10 -10.50 -8.63
N ASN A 5 -11.51 -9.89 -9.74
CA ASN A 5 -11.21 -8.49 -10.02
C ASN A 5 -11.94 -7.55 -9.06
N ILE A 6 -13.16 -7.89 -8.64
CA ILE A 6 -13.93 -7.11 -7.67
C ILE A 6 -13.28 -7.17 -6.28
N HIS A 7 -12.88 -8.37 -5.81
CA HIS A 7 -12.13 -8.50 -4.55
C HIS A 7 -10.82 -7.70 -4.56
N PHE A 8 -10.12 -7.72 -5.70
CA PHE A 8 -8.87 -6.97 -5.87
C PHE A 8 -9.12 -5.46 -5.84
N ALA A 9 -10.14 -4.96 -6.55
CA ALA A 9 -10.51 -3.54 -6.55
C ALA A 9 -10.89 -3.03 -5.15
N VAL A 10 -11.69 -3.81 -4.40
CA VAL A 10 -12.08 -3.45 -3.03
C VAL A 10 -10.87 -3.41 -2.11
N GLY A 11 -9.99 -4.41 -2.17
CA GLY A 11 -8.76 -4.43 -1.37
C GLY A 11 -7.85 -3.24 -1.69
N LEU A 12 -7.70 -2.91 -2.97
CA LEU A 12 -6.89 -1.79 -3.41
C LEU A 12 -7.49 -0.43 -3.00
N GLY A 13 -8.82 -0.29 -3.06
CA GLY A 13 -9.53 0.89 -2.58
C GLY A 13 -9.33 1.11 -1.07
N CYS A 14 -9.46 0.05 -0.27
CA CYS A 14 -9.15 0.10 1.16
C CYS A 14 -7.69 0.51 1.41
N ALA A 15 -6.73 -0.07 0.68
CA ALA A 15 -5.32 0.28 0.82
C ALA A 15 -5.05 1.76 0.53
N VAL A 16 -5.66 2.32 -0.53
CA VAL A 16 -5.55 3.75 -0.85
C VAL A 16 -6.14 4.62 0.26
N LEU A 17 -7.32 4.29 0.79
CA LEU A 17 -7.93 5.03 1.89
C LEU A 17 -7.04 5.04 3.14
N PHE A 18 -6.47 3.89 3.51
CA PHE A 18 -5.54 3.80 4.63
C PHE A 18 -4.25 4.60 4.40
N LEU A 19 -3.71 4.62 3.17
CA LEU A 19 -2.55 5.46 2.85
C LEU A 19 -2.87 6.95 2.93
N ILE A 20 -4.05 7.37 2.44
CA ILE A 20 -4.51 8.76 2.55
C ILE A 20 -4.67 9.16 4.03
N LEU A 21 -5.30 8.28 4.83
CA LEU A 21 -5.40 8.46 6.28
C LEU A 21 -4.01 8.56 6.93
N ALA A 22 -3.06 7.71 6.56
CA ALA A 22 -1.70 7.76 7.10
C ALA A 22 -0.99 9.11 6.83
N VAL A 23 -1.22 9.72 5.67
CA VAL A 23 -0.68 11.04 5.32
C VAL A 23 -1.44 12.18 6.01
N ALA A 24 -2.77 12.05 6.14
CA ALA A 24 -3.65 13.09 6.66
C ALA A 24 -3.71 13.15 8.20
N LEU A 25 -3.59 12.01 8.89
CA LEU A 25 -3.62 11.96 10.34
C LEU A 25 -2.45 12.77 10.92
N SER A 26 -2.75 13.64 11.87
CA SER A 26 -1.79 14.48 12.57
C SER A 26 -1.08 13.77 13.73
N SER A 27 -1.12 12.43 13.78
CA SER A 27 -0.55 11.62 14.86
C SER A 27 0.94 11.31 14.67
N TRP A 28 1.62 11.97 13.74
CA TRP A 28 3.08 11.90 13.65
C TRP A 28 3.68 12.74 14.78
N ARG A 29 4.91 12.46 15.21
CA ARG A 29 5.52 13.13 16.38
C ARG A 29 5.55 14.67 16.28
N CYS A 30 5.45 15.22 15.08
CA CYS A 30 5.43 16.66 14.81
C CYS A 30 4.08 17.16 14.22
N GLY A 31 3.01 16.35 14.22
CA GLY A 31 1.69 16.71 13.69
C GLY A 31 1.38 16.05 12.34
N THR A 32 0.96 16.83 11.34
CA THR A 32 0.68 16.31 9.98
C THR A 32 1.95 16.31 9.13
N VAL A 33 2.18 15.24 8.35
CA VAL A 33 3.37 15.07 7.48
C VAL A 33 3.53 16.22 6.48
N LEU A 34 2.41 16.75 5.97
CA LEU A 34 2.39 17.73 4.88
C LEU A 34 2.40 19.21 5.30
N ASP A 35 2.34 19.54 6.59
CA ASP A 35 2.33 20.95 7.03
C ASP A 35 3.22 21.14 8.27
N SER A 36 2.75 20.67 9.44
CA SER A 36 3.44 20.89 10.73
C SER A 36 4.84 20.27 10.77
N CYS A 37 5.03 19.08 10.17
CA CYS A 37 6.33 18.38 10.13
C CYS A 37 7.36 19.02 9.19
N LEU A 38 6.94 19.84 8.23
CA LEU A 38 7.81 20.48 7.24
C LEU A 38 8.44 21.79 7.73
N ARG A 39 7.97 22.34 8.85
CA ARG A 39 8.52 23.57 9.47
C ARG A 39 9.57 23.29 10.55
N GLY A 40 9.80 22.02 10.89
CA GLY A 40 10.74 21.61 11.93
C GLY A 40 12.18 21.32 11.44
N PRO A 41 13.10 20.99 12.37
CA PRO A 41 14.51 20.69 12.05
C PRO A 41 14.68 19.43 11.19
N PHE A 42 13.71 18.51 11.18
CA PHE A 42 13.73 17.27 10.41
C PHE A 42 12.94 17.36 9.07
N LYS A 43 12.74 18.58 8.55
CA LYS A 43 11.91 18.84 7.36
C LYS A 43 12.26 17.98 6.14
N GLU A 44 13.54 17.72 5.89
CA GLU A 44 13.98 16.98 4.69
C GLU A 44 13.62 15.50 4.78
N SER A 45 13.74 14.91 5.97
CA SER A 45 13.37 13.52 6.17
C SER A 45 11.87 13.33 6.08
N TYR A 46 11.07 14.19 6.73
CA TYR A 46 9.60 14.13 6.61
C TYR A 46 9.10 14.40 5.19
N ARG A 47 9.74 15.33 4.46
CA ARG A 47 9.44 15.60 3.05
C ARG A 47 9.68 14.37 2.18
N THR A 48 10.77 13.65 2.43
CA THR A 48 11.13 12.43 1.70
C THR A 48 10.09 11.33 1.94
N VAL A 49 9.76 11.06 3.21
CA VAL A 49 8.73 10.09 3.61
C VAL A 49 7.37 10.44 3.00
N GLY A 50 6.96 11.71 3.10
CA GLY A 50 5.73 12.20 2.50
C GLY A 50 5.69 12.05 0.99
N ALA A 51 6.79 12.38 0.29
CA ALA A 51 6.89 12.22 -1.16
C ALA A 51 6.78 10.75 -1.59
N LEU A 52 7.46 9.82 -0.90
CA LEU A 52 7.37 8.39 -1.16
C LEU A 52 5.94 7.85 -0.96
N LEU A 53 5.26 8.29 0.11
CA LEU A 53 3.86 7.93 0.38
C LEU A 53 2.90 8.47 -0.69
N VAL A 54 3.05 9.73 -1.10
CA VAL A 54 2.22 10.32 -2.16
C VAL A 54 2.44 9.59 -3.49
N CYS A 55 3.70 9.27 -3.84
CA CYS A 55 4.00 8.45 -5.02
C CYS A 55 3.34 7.07 -4.93
N ALA A 56 3.39 6.40 -3.78
CA ALA A 56 2.71 5.12 -3.58
C ALA A 56 1.18 5.23 -3.75
N ILE A 57 0.57 6.30 -3.25
CA ILE A 57 -0.88 6.57 -3.43
C ILE A 57 -1.21 6.76 -4.92
N LEU A 58 -0.43 7.56 -5.65
CA LEU A 58 -0.66 7.81 -7.08
C LEU A 58 -0.56 6.52 -7.89
N ILE A 59 0.45 5.69 -7.63
CA ILE A 59 0.62 4.40 -8.32
C ILE A 59 -0.56 3.47 -8.02
N ASN A 60 -1.03 3.41 -6.77
CA ASN A 60 -2.21 2.61 -6.40
C ASN A 60 -3.51 3.14 -7.03
N LEU A 61 -3.67 4.47 -7.20
CA LEU A 61 -4.80 5.04 -7.92
C LEU A 61 -4.80 4.64 -9.41
N VAL A 62 -3.63 4.64 -10.04
CA VAL A 62 -3.47 4.16 -11.43
C VAL A 62 -3.80 2.67 -11.51
N ALA A 63 -3.28 1.86 -10.59
CA ALA A 63 -3.62 0.44 -10.50
C ALA A 63 -5.13 0.24 -10.32
N LEU A 64 -5.80 1.04 -9.49
CA LEU A 64 -7.25 0.96 -9.27
C LEU A 64 -8.02 1.23 -10.55
N ALA A 65 -7.65 2.29 -11.28
CA ALA A 65 -8.27 2.63 -12.55
C ALA A 65 -8.12 1.50 -13.58
N ILE A 66 -6.95 0.86 -13.65
CA ILE A 66 -6.69 -0.28 -14.55
C ILE A 66 -7.55 -1.50 -14.17
N VAL A 67 -7.71 -1.79 -12.87
CA VAL A 67 -8.57 -2.90 -12.42
C VAL A 67 -10.03 -2.62 -12.76
N ILE A 68 -10.51 -1.39 -12.53
CA ILE A 68 -11.89 -0.99 -12.87
C ILE A 68 -12.10 -1.08 -14.38
N ALA A 69 -11.15 -0.61 -15.19
CA ALA A 69 -11.19 -0.76 -16.65
C ALA A 69 -11.22 -2.24 -17.07
N GLY A 70 -10.45 -3.11 -16.39
CA GLY A 70 -10.45 -4.56 -16.59
C GLY A 70 -11.75 -5.26 -16.17
N CYS A 71 -12.57 -4.63 -15.33
CA CYS A 71 -13.92 -5.12 -15.02
C CYS A 71 -14.91 -4.77 -16.14
N ILE A 72 -14.78 -3.60 -16.77
CA ILE A 72 -15.68 -3.14 -17.84
C ILE A 72 -15.29 -3.78 -19.18
N THR A 73 -14.00 -3.83 -19.47
CA THR A 73 -13.42 -4.41 -20.68
C THR A 73 -12.56 -5.63 -20.31
N PRO A 74 -12.88 -6.83 -20.81
CA PRO A 74 -12.13 -8.04 -20.50
C PRO A 74 -10.80 -8.06 -21.26
N LEU A 75 -9.84 -7.24 -20.82
CA LEU A 75 -8.48 -7.23 -21.33
C LEU A 75 -7.61 -8.17 -20.48
N PRO A 76 -6.93 -9.16 -21.08
CA PRO A 76 -6.13 -10.14 -20.35
C PRO A 76 -4.92 -9.52 -19.61
N TRP A 77 -4.52 -8.30 -19.97
CA TRP A 77 -3.31 -7.65 -19.46
C TRP A 77 -3.59 -6.70 -18.28
N CYS A 78 -4.84 -6.34 -18.03
CA CYS A 78 -5.20 -5.40 -16.94
C CYS A 78 -4.87 -5.95 -15.56
N THR A 79 -5.18 -7.23 -15.30
CA THR A 79 -4.92 -7.87 -14.00
C THR A 79 -3.42 -7.97 -13.69
N PRO A 80 -2.54 -8.51 -14.56
CA PRO A 80 -1.11 -8.58 -14.27
C PRO A 80 -0.45 -7.18 -14.19
N ALA A 81 -0.88 -6.22 -15.02
CA ALA A 81 -0.36 -4.86 -14.97
C ALA A 81 -0.71 -4.18 -13.64
N ALA A 82 -1.98 -4.26 -13.21
CA ALA A 82 -2.40 -3.70 -11.93
C ALA A 82 -1.70 -4.38 -10.74
N LEU A 83 -1.52 -5.70 -10.80
CA LEU A 83 -0.77 -6.44 -9.79
C LEU A 83 0.67 -5.91 -9.67
N GLY A 84 1.37 -5.77 -10.79
CA GLY A 84 2.73 -5.23 -10.82
C GLY A 84 2.83 -3.81 -10.24
N LEU A 85 1.91 -2.93 -10.62
CA LEU A 85 1.85 -1.56 -10.06
C LEU A 85 1.61 -1.56 -8.55
N THR A 86 0.72 -2.43 -8.07
CA THR A 86 0.41 -2.55 -6.63
C THR A 86 1.64 -3.01 -5.83
N TRP A 87 2.43 -3.93 -6.37
CA TRP A 87 3.70 -4.36 -5.78
C TRP A 87 4.70 -3.21 -5.68
N ILE A 88 4.86 -2.44 -6.75
CA ILE A 88 5.76 -1.27 -6.76
C ILE A 88 5.31 -0.24 -5.71
N ALA A 89 4.01 0.06 -5.65
CA ALA A 89 3.45 0.97 -4.66
C ALA A 89 3.67 0.49 -3.22
N GLY A 90 3.50 -0.81 -2.97
CA GLY A 90 3.76 -1.41 -1.66
C GLY A 90 5.23 -1.30 -1.24
N ILE A 91 6.17 -1.52 -2.16
CA ILE A 91 7.61 -1.35 -1.90
C ILE A 91 7.93 0.12 -1.59
N LEU A 92 7.37 1.07 -2.32
CA LEU A 92 7.58 2.50 -2.03
C LEU A 92 7.06 2.87 -0.64
N ALA A 93 5.88 2.37 -0.25
CA ALA A 93 5.34 2.58 1.09
C ALA A 93 6.23 1.96 2.18
N LEU A 94 6.73 0.73 1.96
CA LEU A 94 7.70 0.07 2.84
C LEU A 94 8.97 0.89 3.02
N VAL A 95 9.54 1.40 1.93
CA VAL A 95 10.75 2.23 1.94
C VAL A 95 10.50 3.55 2.67
N ALA A 96 9.33 4.18 2.46
CA ALA A 96 8.95 5.39 3.17
C ALA A 96 8.95 5.18 4.70
N VAL A 97 8.35 4.08 5.15
CA VAL A 97 8.26 3.71 6.56
C VAL A 97 9.65 3.36 7.11
N ALA A 98 10.44 2.57 6.39
CA ALA A 98 11.81 2.23 6.79
C ALA A 98 12.69 3.49 6.94
N PHE A 99 12.59 4.43 6.00
CA PHE A 99 13.34 5.69 6.04
C PHE A 99 12.89 6.59 7.20
N TYR A 100 11.60 6.62 7.50
CA TYR A 100 11.08 7.31 8.69
C TYR A 100 11.72 6.76 9.97
N PHE A 101 11.78 5.44 10.14
CA PHE A 101 12.40 4.84 11.33
C PHE A 101 13.93 4.98 11.35
N ASP A 102 14.61 4.91 10.19
CA ASP A 102 16.05 5.18 10.07
C ASP A 102 16.45 6.57 10.58
N LYS A 103 15.61 7.57 10.30
CA LYS A 103 15.97 8.96 10.53
C LYS A 103 15.27 9.61 11.73
N LEU A 104 14.14 9.10 12.21
CA LEU A 104 13.28 9.82 13.17
C LEU A 104 12.81 9.03 14.39
N ASP A 105 12.77 7.70 14.34
CA ASP A 105 12.28 6.88 15.46
C ASP A 105 13.02 5.55 15.56
N SER A 106 13.67 5.30 16.70
CA SER A 106 14.43 4.05 16.94
C SER A 106 13.57 2.86 17.39
N ILE A 107 12.24 2.99 17.45
CA ILE A 107 11.33 1.92 17.87
C ILE A 107 10.77 1.20 16.62
N TYR A 108 11.59 0.36 16.02
CA TYR A 108 11.32 -0.35 14.75
C TYR A 108 10.36 -1.53 14.85
N SER A 109 10.40 -2.23 15.98
CA SER A 109 9.89 -3.60 16.10
C SER A 109 8.38 -3.76 15.89
N PRO A 110 7.50 -2.88 16.42
CA PRO A 110 6.06 -3.10 16.34
C PRO A 110 5.49 -2.90 14.94
N LEU A 111 5.97 -1.88 14.21
CA LEU A 111 5.42 -1.54 12.90
C LEU A 111 5.91 -2.48 11.80
N LEU A 112 7.19 -2.87 11.83
CA LEU A 112 7.68 -3.94 10.96
C LEU A 112 6.97 -5.27 11.24
N ALA A 113 6.64 -5.58 12.50
CA ALA A 113 5.87 -6.77 12.84
C ALA A 113 4.46 -6.72 12.26
N VAL A 114 3.76 -5.58 12.33
CA VAL A 114 2.42 -5.41 11.73
C VAL A 114 2.48 -5.59 10.22
N ILE A 115 3.50 -5.04 9.55
CA ILE A 115 3.66 -5.20 8.10
C ILE A 115 3.96 -6.66 7.74
N GLY A 116 4.86 -7.32 8.48
CA GLY A 116 5.18 -8.74 8.30
C GLY A 116 3.97 -9.65 8.53
N MET A 117 3.16 -9.38 9.56
CA MET A 117 1.90 -10.09 9.82
C MET A 117 0.89 -9.90 8.69
N SER A 118 0.76 -8.68 8.17
CA SER A 118 -0.15 -8.37 7.06
C SER A 118 0.22 -9.18 5.83
N PHE A 119 1.50 -9.24 5.49
CA PHE A 119 2.00 -10.02 4.35
C PHE A 119 1.82 -11.52 4.55
N THR A 120 2.11 -12.01 5.76
CA THR A 120 1.93 -13.43 6.14
C THR A 120 0.46 -13.82 6.03
N LEU A 121 -0.45 -12.97 6.49
CA LEU A 121 -1.89 -13.21 6.43
C LEU A 121 -2.38 -13.24 4.97
N THR A 122 -1.95 -12.29 4.14
CA THR A 122 -2.30 -12.30 2.70
C THR A 122 -1.81 -13.56 2.01
N MET A 123 -0.57 -13.99 2.27
CA MET A 123 -0.04 -15.23 1.70
C MET A 123 -0.78 -16.47 2.20
N ALA A 124 -1.10 -16.53 3.50
CA ALA A 124 -1.86 -17.62 4.08
C ALA A 124 -3.25 -17.75 3.45
N ILE A 125 -3.97 -16.63 3.29
CA ILE A 125 -5.30 -16.60 2.66
C ILE A 125 -5.22 -17.05 1.20
N THR A 126 -4.28 -16.48 0.43
CA THR A 126 -4.14 -16.78 -1.01
C THR A 126 -3.80 -18.26 -1.22
N THR A 127 -2.87 -18.79 -0.42
CA THR A 127 -2.44 -20.20 -0.49
C THR A 127 -3.55 -21.15 -0.06
N SER A 128 -4.34 -20.78 0.96
CA SER A 128 -5.49 -21.58 1.41
C SER A 128 -6.56 -21.68 0.31
N ILE A 129 -6.87 -20.57 -0.36
CA ILE A 129 -7.84 -20.54 -1.46
C ILE A 129 -7.32 -21.39 -2.63
N SER A 130 -6.04 -21.27 -3.01
CA SER A 130 -5.48 -22.08 -4.10
C SER A 130 -5.48 -23.58 -3.79
N MET A 131 -5.20 -23.97 -2.55
CA MET A 131 -5.26 -25.37 -2.13
C MET A 131 -6.69 -25.94 -2.15
N ILE A 132 -7.69 -25.14 -1.79
CA ILE A 132 -9.10 -25.54 -1.87
C ILE A 132 -9.53 -25.70 -3.33
N GLN A 133 -9.16 -24.75 -4.20
CA GLN A 133 -9.48 -24.84 -5.64
C GLN A 133 -8.82 -26.06 -6.30
N ALA A 134 -7.58 -26.39 -5.94
CA ALA A 134 -6.88 -27.56 -6.47
C ALA A 134 -7.48 -28.90 -6.01
N ARG A 135 -8.28 -28.90 -4.93
CA ARG A 135 -9.00 -30.09 -4.44
C ARG A 135 -10.39 -30.27 -5.07
N THR A 136 -10.97 -29.21 -5.63
CA THR A 136 -12.34 -29.22 -6.19
C THR A 136 -12.38 -29.34 -7.72
N THR A 137 -11.22 -29.33 -8.38
CA THR A 137 -11.00 -29.68 -9.79
C THR A 137 -10.36 -31.05 -9.90
#